data_AF-A0AB39YVC8-F1
#
_entry.id   AF-A0AB39YVC8-F1
#
_cell.length_a   1.000
_cell.length_b   1.000
_cell.length_c   1.000
_cell.angle_alpha   90.00
_cell.angle_beta   90.00
_cell.angle_gamma   90.00
#
_symmetry.space_group_name_H-M   'P 1'
#
loop_
_entity.id
_entity.type
_entity.pdbx_description
1 polymer ?
#
loop_
_entity_poly.entity_id
_entity_poly.type
_entity_poly.pdbx_seq_one_letter_code
_entity_poly.pdbx_strand_id
1 'polypeptide(L)'
;MNALTIKNPADLLSFIGHTLGFWPQVSLVCITLGNSKVGATLPIDLSRQPCHEVLFARTVASDLTNDSKATSIVFARYTSAASEPGQSNAHTATIAALTGVVAETGVTIRNGIFVGSDTAAPL
;
A
#
# COMPACT_ATOMS: atom_id res chain seq x y z
N MET A 1 -1.79 -3.03 -25.65
CA MET A 1 -1.99 -3.42 -24.23
C MET A 1 -1.10 -2.51 -23.40
N ASN A 2 -1.68 -1.52 -22.71
CA ASN A 2 -0.94 -0.43 -22.08
C ASN A 2 -0.25 -0.92 -20.80
N ALA A 3 1.07 -0.76 -20.73
CA ALA A 3 1.81 -0.96 -19.49
C ALA A 3 1.47 0.20 -18.55
N LEU A 4 0.53 0.00 -17.64
CA LEU A 4 0.29 0.94 -16.54
C LEU A 4 1.58 1.06 -15.75
N THR A 5 2.19 2.24 -15.82
CA THR A 5 3.43 2.56 -15.14
C THR A 5 3.10 3.61 -14.10
N ILE A 6 3.08 3.19 -12.83
CA ILE A 6 2.83 4.12 -11.73
C ILE A 6 4.06 5.01 -11.55
N LYS A 7 3.95 6.25 -12.04
CA LYS A 7 5.01 7.28 -11.95
C LYS A 7 4.70 8.34 -10.91
N ASN A 8 3.41 8.62 -10.70
CA ASN A 8 2.94 9.71 -9.86
C ASN A 8 1.82 9.22 -8.95
N PRO A 9 1.59 9.86 -7.79
CA PRO A 9 0.51 9.49 -6.88
C PRO A 9 -0.88 9.52 -7.53
N ALA A 10 -1.12 10.46 -8.45
CA ALA A 10 -2.38 10.54 -9.18
C ALA A 10 -2.67 9.31 -10.07
N ASP A 11 -1.62 8.71 -10.64
CA ASP A 11 -1.75 7.49 -11.46
C ASP A 11 -2.11 6.30 -10.59
N LEU A 12 -1.45 6.17 -9.42
CA LEU A 12 -1.77 5.16 -8.43
C LEU A 12 -3.22 5.29 -7.94
N LEU A 13 -3.66 6.49 -7.59
CA LEU A 13 -5.03 6.76 -7.16
C LEU A 13 -6.05 6.39 -8.25
N SER A 14 -5.80 6.80 -9.49
CA SER A 14 -6.65 6.47 -10.63
C SER A 14 -6.72 4.96 -10.85
N PHE A 15 -5.59 4.28 -10.74
CA PHE A 15 -5.50 2.83 -10.87
C PHE A 15 -6.26 2.10 -9.76
N ILE A 16 -6.13 2.54 -8.51
CA ILE A 16 -6.83 1.95 -7.37
C ILE A 16 -8.34 2.16 -7.51
N GLY A 17 -8.79 3.37 -7.82
CA GLY A 17 -10.21 3.65 -8.06
C GLY A 17 -10.78 2.82 -9.21
N HIS A 18 -10.02 2.62 -10.28
CA HIS A 18 -10.44 1.79 -11.40
C HIS A 18 -10.44 0.28 -11.07
N THR A 19 -9.47 -0.18 -10.29
CA THR A 19 -9.31 -1.61 -9.92
C THR A 19 -10.30 -2.04 -8.86
N LEU A 20 -10.51 -1.22 -7.82
CA LEU A 20 -11.45 -1.52 -6.75
C LEU A 20 -12.89 -1.17 -7.14
N GLY A 21 -13.09 -0.22 -8.03
CA GLY A 21 -14.42 0.31 -8.38
C GLY A 21 -15.03 1.21 -7.31
N PHE A 22 -14.35 1.41 -6.18
CA PHE A 22 -14.73 2.31 -5.09
C PHE A 22 -13.48 2.95 -4.46
N TRP A 23 -13.68 4.05 -3.74
CA TRP A 23 -12.61 4.72 -3.00
C TRP A 23 -12.57 4.23 -1.55
N PRO A 24 -11.50 3.57 -1.11
CA PRO A 24 -11.39 3.13 0.27
C PRO A 24 -11.25 4.33 1.22
N GLN A 25 -11.86 4.23 2.41
CA GLN A 25 -11.82 5.28 3.43
C GLN A 25 -10.72 5.05 4.47
N VAL A 26 -10.61 3.84 5.04
CA VAL A 26 -9.57 3.50 6.03
C VAL A 26 -8.93 2.16 5.63
N SER A 27 -8.03 2.21 4.66
CA SER A 27 -7.44 0.99 4.08
C SER A 27 -6.03 1.24 3.55
N LEU A 28 -5.21 0.20 3.53
CA LEU A 28 -3.89 0.21 2.92
C LEU A 28 -3.93 -0.60 1.63
N VAL A 29 -3.58 -0.01 0.50
CA VAL A 29 -3.51 -0.73 -0.77
C VAL A 29 -2.04 -0.96 -1.10
N CYS A 30 -1.66 -2.23 -1.20
CA CYS A 30 -0.31 -2.65 -1.58
C CYS A 30 -0.30 -3.05 -3.04
N ILE A 31 0.65 -2.52 -3.81
CA ILE A 31 0.76 -2.79 -5.24
C ILE A 31 2.19 -3.22 -5.55
N THR A 32 2.34 -4.39 -6.15
CA THR A 32 3.64 -4.83 -6.67
C THR A 32 3.92 -4.21 -8.04
N LEU A 33 5.19 -3.93 -8.30
CA LEU A 33 5.70 -3.38 -9.55
C LEU A 33 6.82 -4.29 -10.06
N GLY A 34 6.74 -4.66 -11.33
CA GLY A 34 7.70 -5.55 -11.99
C GLY A 34 7.89 -5.18 -13.45
N ASN A 35 9.13 -5.07 -13.93
CA ASN A 35 9.46 -4.78 -15.35
C ASN A 35 8.60 -3.66 -15.99
N SER A 36 8.46 -2.52 -15.31
CA SER A 36 7.63 -1.37 -15.74
C SER A 36 6.13 -1.66 -15.87
N LYS A 37 5.61 -2.64 -15.12
CA LYS A 37 4.19 -2.98 -15.06
C LYS A 37 3.73 -3.09 -13.61
N VAL A 38 2.45 -2.83 -13.41
CA VAL A 38 1.74 -3.15 -12.17
C VAL A 38 1.45 -4.64 -12.12
N GLY A 39 1.75 -5.27 -10.98
CA GLY A 39 1.47 -6.67 -10.69
C GLY A 39 0.26 -6.82 -9.78
N ALA A 40 0.36 -7.74 -8.81
CA ALA A 40 -0.63 -7.95 -7.76
C ALA A 40 -1.00 -6.65 -7.01
N THR A 41 -2.30 -6.47 -6.80
CA THR A 41 -2.87 -5.37 -6.01
C THR A 41 -3.71 -5.94 -4.88
N LEU A 42 -3.31 -5.66 -3.65
CA LEU A 42 -3.95 -6.19 -2.45
C LEU A 42 -4.47 -5.05 -1.57
N PRO A 43 -5.80 -4.85 -1.48
CA PRO A 43 -6.40 -3.94 -0.50
C PRO A 43 -6.44 -4.60 0.88
N ILE A 44 -5.97 -3.87 1.88
CA ILE A 44 -5.94 -4.25 3.28
C ILE A 44 -6.88 -3.32 4.03
N ASP A 45 -7.85 -3.89 4.71
CA ASP A 45 -8.68 -3.11 5.63
C ASP A 45 -7.89 -2.81 6.91
N LEU A 46 -7.61 -1.53 7.16
CA LEU A 46 -6.93 -1.08 8.38
C LEU A 46 -7.93 -0.83 9.52
N SER A 47 -9.21 -0.64 9.19
CA SER A 47 -10.32 -0.49 10.15
C SER A 47 -10.35 -1.66 11.16
N ARG A 48 -9.98 -2.85 10.69
CA ARG A 48 -9.97 -4.08 11.46
C ARG A 48 -8.55 -4.51 11.83
N GLN A 49 -7.81 -3.61 12.48
CA GLN A 49 -6.43 -3.88 12.88
C GLN A 49 -6.35 -5.15 13.75
N PRO A 50 -5.62 -6.19 13.32
CA PRO A 50 -5.47 -7.40 14.11
C PRO A 50 -4.54 -7.14 15.28
N CYS A 51 -4.75 -7.81 16.42
CA CYS A 51 -3.83 -7.77 17.58
C CYS A 51 -2.40 -8.27 17.28
N HIS A 52 -2.12 -8.71 16.04
CA HIS A 52 -0.85 -9.30 15.60
C HIS A 52 -0.36 -8.66 14.29
N GLU A 53 0.15 -7.44 14.38
CA GLU A 53 0.60 -6.63 13.24
C GLU A 53 1.69 -7.33 12.41
N VAL A 54 2.64 -7.98 13.08
CA VAL A 54 3.75 -8.71 12.43
C VAL A 54 3.26 -9.93 11.67
N LEU A 55 2.33 -10.70 12.25
CA LEU A 55 1.79 -11.89 11.60
C LEU A 55 0.99 -11.49 10.35
N PHE A 56 0.17 -10.44 10.49
CA PHE A 56 -0.59 -9.86 9.40
C PHE A 56 0.32 -9.34 8.28
N ALA A 57 1.36 -8.57 8.63
CA ALA A 57 2.38 -8.11 7.71
C ALA A 57 3.07 -9.25 6.96
N ARG A 58 3.37 -10.37 7.65
CA ARG A 58 3.93 -11.58 7.04
C ARG A 58 3.00 -12.25 6.04
N THR A 59 1.71 -12.36 6.36
CA THR A 59 0.73 -12.88 5.41
C THR A 59 0.67 -12.00 4.16
N VAL A 60 0.49 -10.69 4.34
CA VAL A 60 0.44 -9.73 3.22
C VAL A 60 1.73 -9.77 2.39
N ALA A 61 2.90 -9.75 3.02
CA ALA A 61 4.17 -9.82 2.32
C ALA A 61 4.30 -11.15 1.56
N SER A 62 3.84 -12.27 2.13
CA SER A 62 3.83 -13.56 1.44
C SER A 62 2.92 -13.51 0.21
N ASP A 63 1.72 -12.92 0.30
CA ASP A 63 0.82 -12.73 -0.85
C ASP A 63 1.44 -11.84 -1.92
N LEU A 64 2.08 -10.74 -1.54
CA LEU A 64 2.73 -9.81 -2.47
C LEU A 64 3.96 -10.44 -3.14
N THR A 65 4.76 -11.20 -2.40
CA THR A 65 5.98 -11.86 -2.89
C THR A 65 5.70 -13.14 -3.65
N ASN A 66 4.48 -13.67 -3.55
CA ASN A 66 4.00 -14.74 -4.43
C ASN A 66 4.05 -14.30 -5.91
N ASP A 67 3.94 -13.00 -6.17
CA ASP A 67 4.22 -12.42 -7.48
C ASP A 67 5.74 -12.41 -7.74
N SER A 68 6.26 -13.48 -8.35
CA SER A 68 7.69 -13.64 -8.63
C SER A 68 8.24 -12.63 -9.64
N LYS A 69 7.38 -11.81 -10.25
CA LYS A 69 7.78 -10.72 -11.16
C LYS A 69 7.91 -9.38 -10.44
N ALA A 70 7.46 -9.29 -9.18
CA ALA A 70 7.55 -8.10 -8.36
C ALA A 70 9.02 -7.78 -8.01
N THR A 71 9.52 -6.67 -8.52
CA THR A 71 10.85 -6.13 -8.16
C THR A 71 10.75 -5.02 -7.12
N SER A 72 9.59 -4.40 -7.00
CA SER A 72 9.34 -3.33 -6.04
C SER A 72 7.89 -3.28 -5.60
N ILE A 73 7.62 -2.66 -4.45
CA ILE A 73 6.26 -2.48 -3.94
C ILE A 73 6.00 -0.99 -3.66
N VAL A 74 4.77 -0.56 -3.90
CA VAL A 74 4.25 0.76 -3.56
C VAL A 74 3.02 0.61 -2.66
N PHE A 75 2.92 1.48 -1.67
CA PHE A 75 1.81 1.48 -0.72
C PHE A 75 0.99 2.77 -0.84
N ALA A 76 -0.34 2.65 -0.85
CA ALA A 76 -1.26 3.76 -0.64
C ALA A 76 -2.05 3.57 0.63
N ARG A 77 -1.86 4.45 1.60
CA ARG A 77 -2.65 4.48 2.82
C ARG A 77 -3.78 5.46 2.67
N TYR A 78 -5.00 4.94 2.70
CA TYR A 78 -6.22 5.71 2.78
C TYR A 78 -6.59 5.92 4.25
N THR A 79 -6.89 7.16 4.59
CA THR A 79 -7.46 7.53 5.89
C THR A 79 -8.68 8.43 5.69
N SER A 80 -9.68 8.21 6.53
CA SER A 80 -10.84 9.11 6.64
C SER A 80 -10.66 10.14 7.74
N ALA A 81 -9.68 9.95 8.63
CA ALA A 81 -9.33 10.95 9.63
C ALA A 81 -8.56 12.08 8.95
N ALA A 82 -9.00 13.33 9.18
CA ALA A 82 -8.20 14.50 8.82
C ALA A 82 -6.82 14.34 9.47
N SER A 83 -5.76 14.36 8.66
CA SER A 83 -4.39 14.23 9.14
C SER A 83 -4.04 15.42 10.01
N GLU A 84 -4.29 15.31 11.31
CA GLU A 84 -3.77 16.27 12.25
C GLU A 84 -2.28 15.99 12.45
N PRO A 85 -1.39 16.97 12.19
CA PRO A 85 0.04 16.79 12.41
C PRO A 85 0.28 16.49 13.89
N GLY A 86 0.68 15.26 14.20
CA GLY A 86 0.92 14.79 15.57
C GLY A 86 -0.02 13.67 16.05
N GLN A 87 -1.04 13.30 15.28
CA GLN A 87 -1.84 12.13 15.64
C GLN A 87 -0.99 10.86 15.46
N SER A 88 -0.74 10.15 16.56
CA SER A 88 -0.08 8.85 16.54
C SER A 88 -0.92 7.92 15.68
N ASN A 89 -0.49 7.75 14.43
CA ASN A 89 -1.12 6.90 13.46
C ASN A 89 -1.17 5.48 14.05
N ALA A 90 -2.34 5.03 14.51
CA ALA A 90 -2.53 3.69 15.07
C ALA A 90 -2.01 2.58 14.14
N HIS A 91 -1.89 2.87 12.84
CA HIS A 91 -1.39 1.97 11.81
C HIS A 91 0.10 2.10 11.47
N THR A 92 0.85 2.99 12.14
CA THR A 92 2.31 3.12 11.92
C THR A 92 3.02 1.82 12.22
N ALA A 93 2.66 1.14 13.31
CA ALA A 93 3.31 -0.10 13.69
C ALA A 93 3.02 -1.22 12.67
N THR A 94 1.80 -1.29 12.13
CA THR A 94 1.45 -2.20 11.02
C THR A 94 2.25 -1.89 9.76
N ILE A 95 2.36 -0.63 9.35
CA ILE A 95 3.13 -0.23 8.15
C ILE A 95 4.62 -0.50 8.37
N ALA A 96 5.16 -0.21 9.55
CA ALA A 96 6.55 -0.50 9.90
C ALA A 96 6.83 -2.01 9.87
N ALA A 97 5.92 -2.83 10.42
CA ALA A 97 6.03 -4.28 10.35
C ALA A 97 5.98 -4.79 8.90
N LEU A 98 5.06 -4.26 8.08
CA LEU A 98 4.96 -4.60 6.66
C LEU A 98 6.23 -4.23 5.91
N THR A 99 6.76 -3.04 6.17
CA THR A 99 7.99 -2.53 5.58
C THR A 99 9.18 -3.43 5.96
N GLY A 100 9.28 -3.78 7.23
CA GLY A 100 10.32 -4.69 7.73
C GLY A 100 10.26 -6.05 7.06
N VAL A 101 9.09 -6.69 7.05
CA VAL A 101 8.94 -8.03 6.46
C VAL A 101 9.20 -8.03 4.95
N VAL A 102 8.65 -7.06 4.21
CA VAL A 102 8.89 -6.94 2.76
C VAL A 102 10.37 -6.70 2.45
N ALA A 103 11.08 -5.95 3.29
CA ALA A 103 12.52 -5.79 3.16
C ALA A 103 13.27 -7.12 3.34
N GLU A 104 12.80 -8.01 4.22
CA GLU A 104 13.38 -9.36 4.39
C GLU A 104 13.20 -10.26 3.16
N THR A 105 12.19 -10.01 2.32
CA THR A 105 11.93 -10.81 1.11
C THR A 105 12.74 -10.35 -0.10
N GLY A 106 13.57 -9.31 0.05
CA GLY A 106 14.41 -8.77 -1.03
C GLY A 106 13.67 -7.88 -2.04
N VAL A 107 12.41 -7.53 -1.77
CA VAL A 107 11.63 -6.62 -2.62
C VAL A 107 11.79 -5.19 -2.12
N THR A 108 12.14 -4.26 -3.01
CA THR A 108 12.37 -2.87 -2.62
C THR A 108 11.06 -2.10 -2.49
N ILE A 109 10.88 -1.39 -1.40
CA ILE A 109 9.75 -0.47 -1.22
C ILE A 109 10.11 0.83 -1.91
N ARG A 110 9.37 1.16 -2.98
CA ARG A 110 9.73 2.29 -3.86
C ARG A 110 9.15 3.60 -3.38
N ASN A 111 7.88 3.60 -2.97
CA ASN A 111 7.18 4.80 -2.54
C ASN A 111 6.01 4.43 -1.62
N GLY A 112 5.72 5.32 -0.69
CA GLY A 112 4.46 5.34 0.04
C GLY A 112 3.68 6.60 -0.32
N ILE A 113 2.37 6.50 -0.39
CA ILE A 113 1.48 7.63 -0.59
C ILE A 113 0.44 7.59 0.51
N PHE A 114 0.21 8.74 1.12
CA PHE A 114 -0.83 8.99 2.07
C PHE A 114 -1.99 9.67 1.36
N VAL A 115 -3.20 9.14 1.51
CA VAL A 115 -4.42 9.60 0.87
C VAL A 115 -5.43 9.90 1.97
N GLY A 116 -5.65 11.18 2.23
CA GLY A 116 -6.73 11.68 3.05
C GLY A 116 -8.02 11.86 2.25
N SER A 117 -9.05 12.35 2.93
CA SER A 117 -10.38 12.64 2.36
C SER A 117 -10.36 13.71 1.25
N ASP A 118 -9.40 14.62 1.26
CA ASP A 118 -9.27 15.70 0.26
C ASP A 118 -7.83 15.85 -0.30
N THR A 119 -6.84 15.20 0.30
CA THR A 119 -5.42 15.44 -0.03
C THR A 119 -4.63 14.15 -0.20
N ALA A 120 -3.68 14.15 -1.13
CA ALA A 120 -2.72 13.06 -1.30
C ALA A 120 -1.29 13.59 -1.17
N ALA A 121 -0.50 13.01 -0.26
CA ALA A 121 0.87 13.41 0.04
C ALA A 121 1.80 12.18 0.01
N PRO A 122 3.08 12.31 -0.41
CA PRO A 122 4.05 11.22 -0.27
C PRO A 122 4.32 10.92 1.22
N LEU A 123 4.52 9.64 1.55
CA LEU A 123 4.96 9.15 2.86
C LEU A 123 6.47 9.35 3.04
#